data_AF-A0A2N2AG33-F1
#
_entry.id   AF-A0A2N2AG33-F1
#
_cell.length_a   1.000
_cell.length_b   1.000
_cell.length_c   1.000
_cell.angle_alpha   90.00
_cell.angle_beta   90.00
_cell.angle_gamma   90.00
#
_symmetry.space_group_name_H-M   'P 1'
#
loop_
_entity.id
_entity.type
_entity.pdbx_description
1 polymer ?
#
loop_
_entity_poly.entity_id
_entity_poly.type
_entity_poly.pdbx_seq_one_letter_code
_entity_poly.pdbx_strand_id
1 'polypeptide(L)'
;MTPSIVNRLVAIVLVNVLWSTAGCAKNDDQQSGDLSILLSQVNSTPTAASADQKNQTFGAFLSELSTLVKTNNLEGLADITDFPLTIRGELDDDGSVEMDRTRFVNLIGEFLQDEVYLIINDELVTSTYRDLMIKPIDKPEIDGDAATLHGFHFVRREQHWKLKHITTYVHVVERFSHEVENE
;
A
#
# COMPACT_ATOMS: atom_id res chain seq x y z
N MET A 1 -17.92 -34.77 -30.07
CA MET A 1 -18.27 -33.50 -29.38
C MET A 1 -16.98 -32.71 -29.21
N THR A 2 -17.09 -31.37 -29.27
CA THR A 2 -16.09 -30.29 -29.34
C THR A 2 -15.52 -29.96 -30.74
N PRO A 3 -16.04 -28.90 -31.40
CA PRO A 3 -15.31 -28.17 -32.42
C PRO A 3 -14.33 -27.18 -31.77
N SER A 4 -13.06 -27.18 -32.20
CA SER A 4 -12.10 -26.12 -31.86
C SER A 4 -12.34 -24.94 -32.80
N ILE A 5 -12.83 -23.85 -32.21
CA ILE A 5 -13.13 -22.60 -32.89
C ILE A 5 -11.83 -21.81 -33.08
N VAL A 6 -11.66 -21.41 -34.33
CA VAL A 6 -10.75 -20.44 -34.93
C VAL A 6 -10.82 -19.07 -34.21
N ASN A 7 -9.84 -18.20 -34.48
CA ASN A 7 -9.95 -16.73 -34.54
C ASN A 7 -9.69 -15.97 -33.20
N ARG A 8 -8.95 -14.86 -33.09
CA ARG A 8 -8.43 -13.86 -34.05
C ARG A 8 -7.21 -13.11 -33.49
N LEU A 9 -6.35 -12.65 -34.41
CA LEU A 9 -5.50 -11.47 -34.22
C LEU A 9 -6.34 -10.27 -33.75
N VAL A 10 -5.83 -9.52 -32.79
CA VAL A 10 -6.26 -8.14 -32.54
C VAL A 10 -5.05 -7.23 -32.74
N ALA A 11 -5.16 -6.38 -33.76
CA ALA A 11 -4.23 -5.30 -34.07
C ALA A 11 -4.44 -4.16 -33.09
N ILE A 12 -3.36 -3.65 -32.50
CA ILE A 12 -3.38 -2.40 -31.72
C ILE A 12 -2.94 -1.27 -32.65
N VAL A 13 -3.87 -0.35 -32.90
CA VAL A 13 -3.65 0.91 -33.60
C VAL A 13 -3.03 1.90 -32.61
N LEU A 14 -1.78 2.29 -32.86
CA LEU A 14 -1.13 3.41 -32.17
C LEU A 14 -1.51 4.72 -32.87
N VAL A 15 -2.36 5.53 -32.24
CA VAL A 15 -2.60 6.92 -32.66
C VAL A 15 -1.63 7.83 -31.91
N ASN A 16 -0.68 8.39 -32.65
CA ASN A 16 0.15 9.51 -32.22
C ASN A 16 -0.68 10.81 -32.22
N VAL A 17 -0.68 11.53 -31.10
CA VAL A 17 -1.15 12.93 -31.07
C VAL A 17 0.02 13.82 -30.64
N LEU A 18 0.71 14.35 -31.64
CA LEU A 18 1.64 15.48 -31.58
C LEU A 18 0.84 16.77 -31.73
N TRP A 19 0.74 17.58 -30.68
CA TRP A 19 0.31 18.98 -30.82
C TRP A 19 1.43 19.89 -30.32
N SER A 20 2.29 20.29 -31.26
CA SER A 20 3.10 21.49 -31.18
C SER A 20 2.26 22.67 -31.64
N THR A 21 2.23 23.75 -30.85
CA THR A 21 1.98 25.10 -31.38
C THR A 21 3.08 26.02 -30.88
N ALA A 22 3.96 26.39 -31.81
CA ALA A 22 4.80 27.57 -31.71
C ALA A 22 3.95 28.81 -32.04
N GLY A 23 4.23 29.93 -31.39
CA GLY A 23 3.65 31.24 -31.74
C GLY A 23 4.31 32.36 -30.95
N CYS A 24 5.19 33.10 -31.63
CA CYS A 24 6.06 34.15 -31.13
C CYS A 24 5.34 35.42 -30.67
N ALA A 25 5.94 36.16 -29.73
CA ALA A 25 6.18 37.60 -29.89
C ALA A 25 7.17 38.09 -28.82
N LYS A 26 8.30 38.64 -29.29
CA LYS A 26 9.27 39.43 -28.55
C LYS A 26 9.05 40.87 -29.02
N ASN A 27 8.86 41.81 -28.10
CA ASN A 27 9.01 43.25 -28.36
C ASN A 27 9.57 43.92 -27.11
N ASP A 28 10.60 44.72 -27.35
CA ASP A 28 11.38 45.47 -26.37
C ASP A 28 10.68 46.78 -25.93
N ASP A 29 11.06 47.19 -24.72
CA ASP A 29 11.30 48.54 -24.20
C ASP A 29 10.25 49.69 -24.15
N GLN A 30 10.37 50.37 -22.99
CA GLN A 30 10.17 51.79 -22.67
C GLN A 30 8.83 52.34 -22.12
N GLN A 31 8.90 52.57 -20.79
CA GLN A 31 8.82 53.88 -20.10
C GLN A 31 7.47 54.51 -19.69
N SER A 32 7.39 54.69 -18.36
CA SER A 32 6.83 55.80 -17.58
C SER A 32 5.31 56.03 -17.54
N GLY A 33 4.76 56.07 -16.32
CA GLY A 33 3.45 56.68 -16.10
C GLY A 33 2.66 56.18 -14.90
N ASP A 34 3.10 56.57 -13.71
CA ASP A 34 2.28 57.05 -12.59
C ASP A 34 1.36 56.12 -11.77
N LEU A 35 1.29 56.51 -10.48
CA LEU A 35 0.65 55.90 -9.32
C LEU A 35 -0.88 55.77 -9.42
N SER A 36 -1.45 54.69 -8.86
CA SER A 36 -2.43 54.74 -7.75
C SER A 36 -2.99 53.36 -7.36
N ILE A 37 -2.63 52.93 -6.14
CA ILE A 37 -3.44 52.27 -5.10
C ILE A 37 -4.53 51.28 -5.55
N LEU A 38 -4.32 49.99 -5.26
CA LEU A 38 -5.29 49.21 -4.47
C LEU A 38 -4.60 48.02 -3.81
N LEU A 39 -4.43 48.14 -2.49
CA LEU A 39 -4.21 47.04 -1.55
C LEU A 39 -5.34 46.01 -1.74
N SER A 40 -5.07 44.95 -2.50
CA SER A 40 -5.77 43.69 -2.34
C SER A 40 -4.82 42.73 -1.67
N GLN A 41 -4.97 42.65 -0.35
CA GLN A 41 -4.52 41.53 0.45
C GLN A 41 -5.15 40.26 -0.12
N VAL A 42 -4.45 39.60 -1.03
CA VAL A 42 -4.71 38.18 -1.29
C VAL A 42 -4.09 37.46 -0.11
N ASN A 43 -4.89 37.36 0.96
CA ASN A 43 -4.78 36.28 1.94
C ASN A 43 -4.99 34.99 1.14
N SER A 44 -3.93 34.49 0.50
CA SER A 44 -3.82 33.09 0.14
C SER A 44 -3.67 32.36 1.47
N THR A 45 -4.81 32.04 2.07
CA THR A 45 -4.92 31.00 3.09
C THR A 45 -4.10 29.82 2.56
N PRO A 46 -3.16 29.24 3.33
CA PRO A 46 -2.50 28.03 2.92
C PRO A 46 -3.60 26.99 2.71
N THR A 47 -3.85 26.65 1.44
CA THR A 47 -4.75 25.56 1.10
C THR A 47 -4.24 24.34 1.85
N ALA A 48 -5.09 23.79 2.72
CA ALA A 48 -4.85 22.57 3.48
C ALA A 48 -4.88 21.34 2.54
N ALA A 49 -4.12 21.38 1.44
CA ALA A 49 -3.99 20.32 0.44
C ALA A 49 -2.60 19.66 0.49
N SER A 50 -2.00 19.59 1.68
CA SER A 50 -0.65 19.04 1.88
C SER A 50 -0.62 17.80 2.80
N ALA A 51 -1.75 17.41 3.39
CA ALA A 51 -1.82 16.24 4.27
C ALA A 51 -2.20 14.93 3.54
N ASP A 52 -2.99 14.99 2.45
CA ASP A 52 -3.60 13.80 1.83
C ASP A 52 -2.80 13.13 0.71
N GLN A 53 -1.66 13.67 0.29
CA GLN A 53 -0.89 13.08 -0.83
C GLN A 53 0.09 11.97 -0.41
N LYS A 54 0.23 11.68 0.89
CA LYS A 54 1.36 10.89 1.38
C LYS A 54 1.28 9.39 1.02
N ASN A 55 0.15 8.88 0.54
CA ASN A 55 -0.07 7.44 0.30
C ASN A 55 -0.38 7.02 -1.15
N GLN A 56 -0.06 7.85 -2.15
CA GLN A 56 -0.36 7.49 -3.54
C GLN A 56 0.52 6.36 -4.11
N THR A 57 1.73 6.14 -3.56
CA THR A 57 2.66 5.11 -4.03
C THR A 57 2.84 4.02 -2.99
N PHE A 58 3.09 2.78 -3.44
CA PHE A 58 3.32 1.66 -2.55
C PHE A 58 4.56 1.86 -1.66
N GLY A 59 5.62 2.48 -2.19
CA GLY A 59 6.83 2.77 -1.41
C GLY A 59 6.59 3.75 -0.26
N ALA A 60 5.73 4.76 -0.46
CA ALA A 60 5.37 5.69 0.60
C ALA A 60 4.54 5.00 1.69
N PHE A 61 3.55 4.19 1.28
CA PHE A 61 2.79 3.34 2.19
C PHE A 61 3.69 2.39 3.00
N LEU A 62 4.64 1.72 2.36
CA LEU A 62 5.53 0.79 3.04
C LEU A 62 6.43 1.51 4.07
N SER A 63 6.85 2.75 3.77
CA SER A 63 7.58 3.58 4.73
C SER A 63 6.72 3.99 5.93
N GLU A 64 5.43 4.26 5.72
CA GLU A 64 4.49 4.55 6.80
C GLU A 64 4.24 3.31 7.66
N LEU A 65 3.90 2.17 7.05
CA LEU A 65 3.74 0.88 7.70
C LEU A 65 4.96 0.57 8.59
N SER A 66 6.17 0.62 8.02
CA SER A 66 7.42 0.38 8.75
C SER A 66 7.59 1.33 9.94
N THR A 67 7.21 2.60 9.80
CA THR A 67 7.27 3.58 10.89
C THR A 67 6.28 3.24 12.01
N LEU A 68 5.05 2.88 11.67
CA LEU A 68 4.01 2.50 12.62
C LEU A 68 4.39 1.23 13.40
N VAL A 69 4.89 0.20 12.70
CA VAL A 69 5.43 -1.01 13.33
C VAL A 69 6.60 -0.68 14.26
N LYS A 70 7.58 0.09 13.77
CA LYS A 70 8.77 0.45 14.55
C LYS A 70 8.43 1.21 15.84
N THR A 71 7.43 2.09 15.79
CA THR A 71 6.96 2.90 16.92
C THR A 71 5.89 2.23 17.78
N ASN A 72 5.52 0.98 17.46
CA ASN A 72 4.46 0.24 18.15
C ASN A 72 3.10 0.96 18.17
N ASN A 73 2.81 1.74 17.11
CA ASN A 73 1.55 2.46 16.97
C ASN A 73 0.47 1.54 16.37
N LEU A 74 -0.11 0.68 17.21
CA LEU A 74 -1.06 -0.36 16.78
C LEU A 74 -2.38 0.23 16.24
N GLU A 75 -2.83 1.34 16.82
CA GLU A 75 -4.00 2.07 16.33
C GLU A 75 -3.76 2.63 14.92
N GLY A 76 -2.59 3.24 14.70
CA GLY A 76 -2.22 3.71 13.35
C GLY A 76 -2.06 2.57 12.35
N LEU A 77 -1.55 1.40 12.77
CA LEU A 77 -1.54 0.20 11.92
C LEU A 77 -2.96 -0.23 11.54
N ALA A 78 -3.90 -0.15 12.48
CA ALA A 78 -5.30 -0.48 12.20
C ALA A 78 -5.91 0.49 11.18
N ASP A 79 -5.56 1.77 11.22
CA ASP A 79 -6.08 2.77 10.28
C ASP A 79 -5.64 2.53 8.81
N ILE A 80 -4.48 1.90 8.62
CA ILE A 80 -3.96 1.49 7.29
C ILE A 80 -4.25 0.02 6.94
N THR A 81 -5.15 -0.62 7.68
CA THR A 81 -5.59 -2.00 7.46
C THR A 81 -6.99 -2.03 6.84
N ASP A 82 -7.23 -2.94 5.90
CA ASP A 82 -8.53 -3.17 5.27
C ASP A 82 -9.27 -4.28 5.99
N PHE A 83 -10.23 -3.91 6.84
CA PHE A 83 -11.03 -4.85 7.62
C PHE A 83 -12.23 -5.40 6.83
N PRO A 84 -12.63 -6.66 7.07
CA PRO A 84 -11.94 -7.64 7.91
C PRO A 84 -10.58 -8.03 7.32
N LEU A 85 -9.57 -8.14 8.20
CA LEU A 85 -8.25 -8.65 7.87
C LEU A 85 -8.30 -10.17 8.01
N THR A 86 -7.75 -10.90 7.06
CA THR A 86 -7.64 -12.36 7.16
C THR A 86 -6.20 -12.75 7.51
N ILE A 87 -6.04 -13.72 8.42
CA ILE A 87 -4.79 -14.46 8.63
C ILE A 87 -5.02 -15.91 8.19
N ARG A 88 -4.16 -16.44 7.32
CA ARG A 88 -4.28 -17.81 6.78
C ARG A 88 -2.93 -18.53 6.82
N GLY A 89 -2.94 -19.83 7.10
CA GLY A 89 -1.75 -20.67 6.95
C GLY A 89 -1.41 -20.87 5.46
N GLU A 90 -0.13 -21.00 5.12
CA GLU A 90 0.27 -21.35 3.75
C GLU A 90 -0.14 -22.78 3.37
N LEU A 91 -0.06 -23.70 4.33
CA LEU A 91 -0.34 -25.14 4.15
C LEU A 91 -1.74 -25.56 4.61
N ASP A 92 -2.46 -24.67 5.29
CA ASP A 92 -3.78 -24.96 5.84
C ASP A 92 -4.87 -24.51 4.87
N ASP A 93 -5.39 -25.44 4.07
CA ASP A 93 -6.52 -25.18 3.16
C ASP A 93 -7.81 -24.84 3.93
N ASP A 94 -7.92 -25.24 5.20
CA ASP A 94 -9.12 -25.08 6.04
C ASP A 94 -8.97 -24.04 7.17
N GLY A 95 -7.78 -23.46 7.36
CA GLY A 95 -7.46 -22.58 8.50
C GLY A 95 -7.36 -21.10 8.12
N SER A 96 -8.41 -20.31 8.37
CA SER A 96 -8.35 -18.85 8.28
C SER A 96 -9.04 -18.18 9.46
N VAL A 97 -8.44 -17.12 9.97
CA VAL A 97 -9.04 -16.28 11.02
C VAL A 97 -9.31 -14.90 10.44
N GLU A 98 -10.56 -14.46 10.49
CA GLU A 98 -10.91 -13.06 10.25
C GLU A 98 -10.77 -12.25 11.54
N MET A 99 -10.15 -11.09 11.42
CA MET A 99 -10.00 -10.11 12.49
C MET A 99 -10.73 -8.84 12.10
N ASP A 100 -11.57 -8.35 13.02
CA ASP A 100 -12.03 -6.98 12.98
C ASP A 100 -10.96 -6.03 13.53
N ARG A 101 -11.26 -4.72 13.50
CA ARG A 101 -10.34 -3.69 13.98
C ARG A 101 -9.97 -3.86 15.45
N THR A 102 -10.95 -4.16 16.30
CA THR A 102 -10.76 -4.27 17.75
C THR A 102 -9.84 -5.43 18.07
N ARG A 103 -10.14 -6.60 17.50
CA ARG A 103 -9.35 -7.81 17.66
C ARG A 103 -7.94 -7.64 17.12
N PHE A 104 -7.79 -6.98 15.96
CA PHE A 104 -6.49 -6.66 15.40
C PHE A 104 -5.64 -5.84 16.36
N VAL A 105 -6.16 -4.72 16.89
CA VAL A 105 -5.39 -3.87 17.82
C VAL A 105 -4.95 -4.64 19.06
N ASN A 106 -5.78 -5.55 19.56
CA ASN A 106 -5.47 -6.36 20.73
C ASN A 106 -4.36 -7.39 20.48
N LEU A 107 -4.35 -8.02 19.30
CA LEU A 107 -3.53 -9.21 19.04
C LEU A 107 -2.31 -8.95 18.16
N ILE A 108 -2.32 -7.91 17.33
CA ILE A 108 -1.26 -7.68 16.34
C ILE A 108 0.11 -7.43 16.99
N GLY A 109 0.14 -6.84 18.18
CA GLY A 109 1.38 -6.60 18.91
C GLY A 109 2.11 -7.90 19.24
N GLU A 110 1.37 -8.94 19.63
CA GLU A 110 1.88 -10.28 19.92
C GLU A 110 2.24 -11.03 18.64
N PHE A 111 1.37 -10.99 17.63
CA PHE A 111 1.63 -11.56 16.30
C PHE A 111 2.97 -11.09 15.71
N LEU A 112 3.26 -9.80 15.84
CA LEU A 112 4.49 -9.21 15.30
C LEU A 112 5.76 -9.79 15.95
N GLN A 113 5.67 -10.35 17.16
CA GLN A 113 6.80 -11.00 17.84
C GLN A 113 7.02 -12.45 17.41
N ASP A 114 6.09 -13.05 16.66
CA ASP A 114 6.24 -14.44 16.26
C ASP A 114 7.40 -14.61 15.29
N GLU A 115 8.13 -15.71 15.50
CA GLU A 115 9.21 -16.12 14.62
C GLU A 115 8.67 -16.64 13.29
N VAL A 116 9.40 -16.33 12.24
CA VAL A 116 9.17 -16.82 10.88
C VAL A 116 10.48 -17.32 10.30
N TYR A 117 10.37 -18.45 9.60
CA TYR A 117 11.48 -19.18 9.02
C TYR A 117 11.36 -19.05 7.50
N LEU A 118 12.32 -18.38 6.88
CA LEU A 118 12.35 -18.11 5.45
C LEU A 118 13.53 -18.85 4.82
N ILE A 119 13.36 -19.35 3.59
CA ILE A 119 14.46 -19.86 2.78
C ILE A 119 14.83 -18.78 1.77
N ILE A 120 16.03 -18.22 1.89
CA ILE A 120 16.54 -17.15 1.03
C ILE A 120 17.90 -17.58 0.51
N ASN A 121 18.04 -17.67 -0.83
CA ASN A 121 19.26 -18.16 -1.48
C ASN A 121 19.74 -19.51 -0.93
N ASP A 122 18.82 -20.47 -0.74
CA ASP A 122 19.05 -21.79 -0.17
C ASP A 122 19.53 -21.79 1.31
N GLU A 123 19.51 -20.65 1.99
CA GLU A 123 19.82 -20.52 3.42
C GLU A 123 18.55 -20.32 4.25
N LEU A 124 18.48 -20.99 5.40
CA LEU A 124 17.42 -20.78 6.39
C LEU A 124 17.71 -19.50 7.18
N VAL A 125 16.82 -18.53 7.06
CA VAL A 125 16.85 -17.27 7.79
C VAL A 125 15.71 -17.25 8.80
N THR A 126 16.03 -17.00 10.06
CA THR A 126 15.04 -16.76 11.13
C THR A 126 14.85 -15.27 11.33
N SER A 127 13.61 -14.83 11.38
CA SER A 127 13.23 -13.43 11.63
C SER A 127 11.92 -13.36 12.41
N THR A 128 11.40 -12.15 12.61
CA THR A 128 10.06 -11.92 13.17
C THR A 128 9.19 -11.21 12.13
N TYR A 129 7.86 -11.34 12.23
CA TYR A 129 6.95 -10.55 11.37
C TYR A 129 7.19 -9.04 11.53
N ARG A 130 7.54 -8.59 12.74
CA ARG A 130 7.95 -7.20 13.01
C ARG A 130 9.13 -6.78 12.13
N ASP A 131 10.19 -7.57 12.13
CA ASP A 131 11.41 -7.26 11.39
C ASP A 131 11.17 -7.25 9.89
N LEU A 132 10.36 -8.19 9.37
CA LEU A 132 10.00 -8.25 7.95
C LEU A 132 9.18 -7.04 7.49
N MET A 133 8.31 -6.48 8.35
CA MET A 133 7.58 -5.25 8.05
C MET A 133 8.45 -3.99 8.17
N ILE A 134 9.44 -3.98 9.07
CA ILE A 134 10.32 -2.81 9.25
C ILE A 134 11.40 -2.75 8.17
N LYS A 135 12.05 -3.88 7.90
CA LYS A 135 13.20 -4.01 7.01
C LYS A 135 13.04 -5.27 6.15
N PRO A 136 12.30 -5.17 5.04
CA PRO A 136 12.10 -6.29 4.14
C PRO A 136 13.44 -6.79 3.56
N ILE A 137 13.59 -8.11 3.48
CA ILE A 137 14.79 -8.74 2.92
C ILE A 137 14.77 -8.68 1.39
N ASP A 138 13.60 -8.90 0.81
CA ASP A 138 13.34 -8.82 -0.63
C ASP A 138 12.53 -7.58 -1.03
N LYS A 139 12.46 -7.35 -2.35
CA LYS A 139 11.59 -6.34 -2.93
C LYS A 139 10.14 -6.86 -2.96
N PRO A 140 9.15 -5.99 -2.76
CA PRO A 140 7.75 -6.35 -2.94
C PRO A 140 7.47 -6.70 -4.40
N GLU A 141 6.64 -7.70 -4.62
CA GLU A 141 6.01 -7.96 -5.90
C GLU A 141 4.76 -7.08 -6.00
N ILE A 142 4.65 -6.30 -7.09
CA ILE A 142 3.56 -5.33 -7.28
C ILE A 142 2.88 -5.65 -8.61
N ASP A 143 1.58 -5.89 -8.57
CA ASP A 143 0.73 -6.12 -9.74
C ASP A 143 -0.51 -5.22 -9.68
N GLY A 144 -0.48 -4.12 -10.44
CA GLY A 144 -1.58 -3.16 -10.52
C GLY A 144 -1.94 -2.56 -9.15
N ASP A 145 -3.12 -2.96 -8.65
CA ASP A 145 -3.71 -2.53 -7.36
C ASP A 145 -3.40 -3.50 -6.21
N ALA A 146 -2.54 -4.48 -6.41
CA ALA A 146 -2.12 -5.44 -5.40
C ALA A 146 -0.60 -5.44 -5.22
N ALA A 147 -0.15 -5.78 -4.01
CA ALA A 147 1.25 -6.02 -3.75
C ALA A 147 1.41 -7.13 -2.69
N THR A 148 2.51 -7.86 -2.76
CA THR A 148 2.86 -8.93 -1.84
C THR A 148 4.29 -8.80 -1.35
N LEU A 149 4.51 -9.10 -0.08
CA LEU A 149 5.83 -9.07 0.54
C LEU A 149 5.85 -9.97 1.77
N HIS A 150 6.64 -11.06 1.74
CA HIS A 150 6.82 -11.97 2.88
C HIS A 150 5.52 -12.47 3.52
N GLY A 151 4.54 -12.83 2.71
CA GLY A 151 3.21 -13.26 3.19
C GLY A 151 2.26 -12.12 3.54
N PHE A 152 2.71 -10.85 3.56
CA PHE A 152 1.80 -9.70 3.68
C PHE A 152 1.22 -9.32 2.33
N HIS A 153 -0.10 -9.25 2.27
CA HIS A 153 -0.84 -8.87 1.08
C HIS A 153 -1.46 -7.51 1.26
N PHE A 154 -1.25 -6.66 0.27
CA PHE A 154 -1.70 -5.28 0.25
C PHE A 154 -2.60 -5.05 -0.96
N VAL A 155 -3.59 -4.18 -0.78
CA VAL A 155 -4.52 -3.78 -1.83
C VAL A 155 -4.66 -2.28 -1.87
N ARG A 156 -4.85 -1.71 -3.05
CA ARG A 156 -5.16 -0.29 -3.24
C ARG A 156 -6.68 -0.13 -3.31
N ARG A 157 -7.25 0.62 -2.37
CA ARG A 157 -8.66 1.01 -2.31
C ARG A 157 -8.76 2.53 -2.32
N GLU A 158 -9.56 3.08 -3.23
CA GLU A 158 -9.79 4.53 -3.29
C GLU A 158 -8.47 5.34 -3.30
N GLN A 159 -7.49 4.86 -4.07
CA GLN A 159 -6.13 5.43 -4.17
C GLN A 159 -5.22 5.30 -2.93
N HIS A 160 -5.65 4.57 -1.90
CA HIS A 160 -4.87 4.31 -0.69
C HIS A 160 -4.51 2.84 -0.59
N TRP A 161 -3.24 2.55 -0.32
CA TRP A 161 -2.79 1.19 -0.01
C TRP A 161 -3.21 0.79 1.39
N LYS A 162 -3.61 -0.47 1.55
CA LYS A 162 -4.00 -1.06 2.83
C LYS A 162 -3.48 -2.47 2.97
N LEU A 163 -3.14 -2.87 4.19
CA LEU A 163 -2.88 -4.27 4.55
C LEU A 163 -4.22 -5.04 4.52
N LYS A 164 -4.29 -6.14 3.77
CA LYS A 164 -5.54 -6.91 3.61
C LYS A 164 -5.50 -8.30 4.23
N HIS A 165 -4.38 -8.99 4.05
CA HIS A 165 -4.29 -10.40 4.38
C HIS A 165 -2.85 -10.74 4.76
N ILE A 166 -2.69 -11.69 5.67
CA ILE A 166 -1.40 -12.22 6.11
C ILE A 166 -1.41 -13.74 5.90
N THR A 167 -0.50 -14.23 5.06
CA THR A 167 -0.18 -15.64 4.93
C THR A 167 0.93 -15.98 5.91
N THR A 168 0.72 -16.96 6.78
CA THR A 168 1.69 -17.41 7.79
C THR A 168 2.30 -18.75 7.42
N TYR A 169 3.62 -18.87 7.62
CA TYR A 169 4.42 -20.07 7.31
C TYR A 169 4.50 -21.08 8.47
N VAL A 170 3.87 -20.76 9.62
CA VAL A 170 3.87 -21.54 10.87
C VAL A 170 2.41 -21.65 11.38
N HIS A 171 2.09 -22.59 12.29
CA HIS A 171 0.77 -22.82 12.93
C HIS A 171 0.27 -21.63 13.80
N VAL A 172 0.35 -20.40 13.30
CA VAL A 172 -0.10 -19.18 13.98
C VAL A 172 -1.64 -19.10 14.01
N VAL A 173 -2.29 -19.69 13.01
CA VAL A 173 -3.76 -19.72 12.88
C VAL A 173 -4.42 -20.44 14.05
N GLU A 174 -3.83 -21.55 14.53
CA GLU A 174 -4.38 -22.33 15.64
C GLU A 174 -4.46 -21.51 16.92
N ARG A 175 -3.42 -20.73 17.25
CA ARG A 175 -3.41 -19.86 18.45
C ARG A 175 -4.59 -18.90 18.43
N PHE A 176 -4.80 -18.21 17.31
CA PHE A 176 -5.89 -17.25 17.19
C PHE A 176 -7.26 -17.91 17.04
N SER A 177 -7.35 -19.15 16.59
CA SER A 177 -8.63 -19.86 16.49
C SER A 177 -9.18 -20.23 17.87
N HIS A 178 -8.34 -20.68 18.80
CA HIS A 178 -8.77 -21.05 20.16
C HIS A 178 -9.21 -19.86 21.02
N GLU A 179 -8.77 -18.64 20.71
CA GLU A 179 -9.24 -17.43 21.40
C GLU A 179 -10.67 -17.06 21.01
N VAL A 180 -11.14 -17.44 19.81
CA VAL A 180 -12.52 -17.19 19.37
C VAL A 180 -13.53 -18.02 20.16
N GLU A 181 -13.14 -19.22 20.59
CA GLU A 181 -14.06 -20.13 21.29
C GLU A 181 -14.23 -19.79 22.78
N ASN A 182 -13.45 -18.86 23.33
CA ASN A 182 -13.41 -18.54 24.76
C ASN A 182 -13.94 -17.14 25.15
N GLU A 183 -14.46 -16.36 24.19
CA GLU A 183 -15.20 -15.09 24.43
C GLU A 183 -16.72 -15.29 24.34
#